data_AF-A0A559L3U1-F1
#
_entry.id   AF-A0A559L3U1-F1
#
_cell.length_a   1.000
_cell.length_b   1.000
_cell.length_c   1.000
_cell.angle_alpha   90.00
_cell.angle_beta   90.00
_cell.angle_gamma   90.00
#
_symmetry.space_group_name_H-M   'P 1'
#
loop_
_entity.id
_entity.type
_entity.pdbx_description
1 polymer ?
#
loop_
_entity_poly.entity_id
_entity_poly.type
_entity_poly.pdbx_seq_one_letter_code
_entity_poly.pdbx_strand_id
1 'polypeptide(L)'
;MSDPMPATILDPNVWYHITEQAVDPNYKNDFKAMLQTNQDTKANDTNLHVWPVKTDKQAVKAYWQFQPVESTLGRYMLRYSQTGADKQLAVCLSSDVADGDTRTRPCLLDASNDETQQWDVAEWKSNNIYRFINVHNGTKFHLDCIPNGPVFMSPDVDDTPYQTRQHWLMTSALSVNDEAFSTTISEVSSSTSSEDNPASTAGSGSSSSSGNNFSSRKITGISVGVVLGVIALAISLAAFFLWRSRSMRNRKSASPGSTIKGDKGRGEGGSVVPPYQHFSPEDVGRFPKCTELGGDPVGAKLPPNQRYELP
;
A
#
# COMPACT_ATOMS: atom_id res chain seq x y z
N MET A 1 -5.81 20.74 8.92
CA MET A 1 -6.18 19.96 7.72
C MET A 1 -7.56 19.41 7.93
N SER A 2 -8.39 19.29 6.89
CA SER A 2 -9.63 18.54 6.99
C SER A 2 -9.32 17.08 7.30
N ASP A 3 -10.18 16.42 8.07
CA ASP A 3 -10.00 15.00 8.38
C ASP A 3 -9.91 14.18 7.08
N PRO A 4 -9.00 13.20 7.01
CA PRO A 4 -8.84 12.37 5.84
C PRO A 4 -10.14 11.60 5.57
N MET A 5 -10.64 11.66 4.34
CA MET A 5 -11.83 10.91 3.94
C MET A 5 -11.45 9.44 3.79
N PRO A 6 -12.11 8.49 4.48
CA PRO A 6 -11.84 7.06 4.28
C PRO A 6 -11.95 6.69 2.80
N ALA A 7 -11.09 5.78 2.34
CA ALA A 7 -11.19 5.25 0.98
C ALA A 7 -12.54 4.56 0.76
N THR A 8 -13.02 4.59 -0.48
CA THR A 8 -14.09 3.66 -0.90
C THR A 8 -13.74 2.23 -0.50
N ILE A 9 -14.75 1.44 -0.13
CA ILE A 9 -14.59 0.05 0.29
C ILE A 9 -13.75 -0.71 -0.75
N LEU A 10 -12.55 -1.14 -0.34
CA LEU A 10 -11.66 -1.98 -1.14
C LEU A 10 -12.14 -3.43 -1.03
N ASP A 11 -12.11 -4.17 -2.15
CA ASP A 11 -12.57 -5.56 -2.19
C ASP A 11 -11.50 -6.48 -1.58
N PRO A 12 -11.78 -7.16 -0.45
CA PRO A 12 -10.81 -8.05 0.18
C PRO A 12 -10.43 -9.27 -0.66
N ASN A 13 -11.21 -9.60 -1.69
CA ASN A 13 -10.93 -10.70 -2.60
C ASN A 13 -10.24 -10.22 -3.90
N VAL A 14 -9.66 -9.02 -3.89
CA VAL A 14 -8.90 -8.47 -5.01
C VAL A 14 -7.45 -8.18 -4.60
N TRP A 15 -6.54 -8.57 -5.48
CA TRP A 15 -5.15 -8.17 -5.48
C TRP A 15 -5.01 -6.79 -6.14
N TYR A 16 -4.30 -5.90 -5.47
CA TYR A 16 -4.02 -4.55 -5.95
C TYR A 16 -2.53 -4.35 -6.23
N HIS A 17 -2.23 -3.54 -7.23
CA HIS A 17 -0.92 -2.89 -7.33
C HIS A 17 -0.98 -1.54 -6.62
N ILE A 18 0.15 -1.15 -6.03
CA ILE A 18 0.31 0.14 -5.33
C ILE A 18 1.57 0.82 -5.87
N THR A 19 1.52 2.13 -6.13
CA THR A 19 2.69 2.94 -6.51
C THR A 19 2.60 4.36 -5.95
N GLU A 20 3.73 5.08 -5.92
CA GLU A 20 3.73 6.51 -5.58
C GLU A 20 3.38 7.38 -6.79
N GLN A 21 2.63 8.46 -6.56
CA GLN A 21 2.23 9.41 -7.60
C GLN A 21 3.45 10.10 -8.22
N ALA A 22 4.56 10.23 -7.48
CA ALA A 22 5.78 10.85 -8.01
C ALA A 22 6.37 10.12 -9.22
N VAL A 23 6.22 8.79 -9.29
CA VAL A 23 6.72 7.97 -10.42
C VAL A 23 5.73 7.95 -11.57
N ASP A 24 4.43 8.00 -11.26
CA ASP A 24 3.33 7.96 -12.23
C ASP A 24 2.36 9.16 -12.10
N PRO A 25 2.83 10.41 -12.27
CA PRO A 25 2.00 11.61 -12.04
C PRO A 25 0.85 11.76 -13.03
N ASN A 26 0.96 11.10 -14.19
CA ASN A 26 -0.04 11.07 -15.25
C ASN A 26 -0.42 9.62 -15.54
N TYR A 27 -0.67 8.81 -14.51
CA TYR A 27 -1.10 7.42 -14.68
C TYR A 27 -2.26 7.32 -15.68
N LYS A 28 -2.14 6.37 -16.62
CA LYS A 28 -3.17 6.13 -17.66
C LYS A 28 -3.70 4.71 -17.63
N ASN A 29 -2.82 3.70 -17.57
CA ASN A 29 -3.21 2.28 -17.63
C ASN A 29 -2.24 1.38 -16.84
N ASP A 30 -0.93 1.55 -17.04
CA ASP A 30 0.09 0.70 -16.43
C ASP A 30 1.00 1.51 -15.51
N PHE A 31 1.37 0.93 -14.37
CA PHE A 31 2.36 1.52 -13.47
C PHE A 31 3.77 1.27 -14.00
N LYS A 32 4.64 2.29 -13.88
CA LYS A 32 6.06 2.18 -14.21
C LYS A 32 6.85 1.54 -13.07
N ALA A 33 6.40 1.75 -11.83
CA ALA A 33 6.99 1.16 -10.63
C ALA A 33 5.90 0.73 -9.66
N MET A 34 6.22 -0.20 -8.75
CA MET A 34 5.27 -0.71 -7.75
C MET A 34 5.97 -0.89 -6.41
N LEU A 35 5.19 -0.77 -5.34
CA LEU A 35 5.57 -1.09 -3.97
C LEU A 35 5.85 -2.59 -3.83
N GLN A 36 7.10 -2.95 -3.54
CA GLN A 36 7.59 -4.32 -3.49
C GLN A 36 8.84 -4.47 -2.60
N THR A 37 9.15 -5.69 -2.19
CA THR A 37 10.38 -6.06 -1.45
C THR A 37 11.57 -6.26 -2.38
N ASN A 38 12.80 -6.18 -1.85
CA ASN A 38 14.00 -6.48 -2.65
C ASN A 38 13.94 -7.88 -3.23
N GLN A 39 14.22 -7.96 -4.54
CA GLN A 39 14.20 -9.19 -5.31
C GLN A 39 15.60 -9.74 -5.52
N ASP A 40 16.63 -8.93 -5.30
CA ASP A 40 17.98 -9.43 -5.26
C ASP A 40 18.19 -10.13 -3.91
N THR A 41 18.09 -11.45 -3.91
CA THR A 41 18.31 -12.30 -2.73
C THR A 41 19.74 -12.22 -2.20
N LYS A 42 20.66 -11.63 -2.96
CA LYS A 42 22.04 -11.35 -2.51
C LYS A 42 22.17 -9.97 -1.87
N ALA A 43 21.22 -9.08 -2.11
CA ALA A 43 21.16 -7.81 -1.41
C ALA A 43 20.64 -8.06 0.02
N ASN A 44 21.37 -7.55 1.01
CA ASN A 44 20.93 -7.58 2.40
C ASN A 44 19.98 -6.40 2.68
N ASP A 45 18.89 -6.34 1.92
CA ASP A 45 17.92 -5.27 1.98
C ASP A 45 16.51 -5.85 2.07
N THR A 46 15.95 -5.76 3.25
CA THR A 46 14.61 -6.26 3.57
C THR A 46 13.55 -5.17 3.53
N ASN A 47 13.93 -3.94 3.15
CA ASN A 47 13.00 -2.83 3.11
C ASN A 47 12.02 -2.95 1.94
N LEU A 48 10.92 -2.22 2.05
CA LEU A 48 9.99 -2.00 0.96
C LEU A 48 10.44 -0.80 0.12
N HIS A 49 10.29 -0.93 -1.19
CA HIS A 49 10.68 0.07 -2.17
C HIS A 49 9.60 0.22 -3.24
N VAL A 50 9.57 1.38 -3.89
CA VAL A 50 8.85 1.56 -5.16
C VAL A 50 9.84 1.39 -6.31
N TRP A 51 9.85 0.21 -6.92
CA TRP A 51 10.79 -0.13 -8.00
C TRP A 51 10.10 -0.40 -9.32
N PRO A 52 10.85 -0.27 -10.45
CA PRO A 52 10.31 -0.51 -11.77
C PRO A 52 9.59 -1.86 -11.91
N VAL A 53 8.46 -1.84 -12.63
CA VAL A 53 7.74 -3.07 -12.97
C VAL A 53 8.57 -3.84 -13.99
N LYS A 54 9.00 -5.05 -13.61
CA LYS A 54 9.66 -5.98 -14.54
C LYS A 54 8.60 -6.60 -15.45
N THR A 55 8.84 -6.61 -16.76
CA THR A 55 7.91 -7.13 -17.78
C THR A 55 8.34 -8.46 -18.38
N ASP A 56 9.47 -8.99 -17.95
CA ASP A 56 9.99 -10.29 -18.39
C ASP A 56 9.39 -11.45 -17.57
N LYS A 57 9.85 -12.67 -17.83
CA LYS A 57 9.42 -13.85 -17.07
C LYS A 57 9.82 -13.82 -15.58
N GLN A 58 10.58 -12.82 -15.16
CA GLN A 58 10.95 -12.55 -13.77
C GLN A 58 10.13 -11.39 -13.19
N ALA A 59 9.02 -11.02 -13.84
CA ALA A 59 8.04 -10.08 -13.33
C ALA A 59 7.63 -10.43 -11.90
N VAL A 60 7.89 -9.49 -10.98
CA VAL A 60 7.51 -9.63 -9.59
C VAL A 60 6.01 -9.56 -9.50
N LYS A 61 5.41 -10.59 -8.91
CA LYS A 61 3.98 -10.59 -8.55
C LYS A 61 3.81 -9.84 -7.24
N ALA A 62 4.07 -8.53 -7.26
CA ALA A 62 3.98 -7.65 -6.10
C ALA A 62 2.54 -7.13 -5.95
N TYR A 63 1.67 -7.96 -5.38
CA TYR A 63 0.28 -7.63 -5.14
C TYR A 63 0.01 -7.43 -3.65
N TRP A 64 -0.95 -6.57 -3.36
CA TRP A 64 -1.38 -6.23 -2.02
C TRP A 64 -2.87 -6.53 -1.87
N GLN A 65 -3.23 -7.22 -0.80
CA GLN A 65 -4.62 -7.50 -0.43
C GLN A 65 -4.99 -6.65 0.78
N PHE A 66 -6.20 -6.08 0.76
CA PHE A 66 -6.73 -5.21 1.81
C PHE A 66 -7.80 -5.97 2.59
N GLN A 67 -7.45 -6.46 3.77
CA GLN A 67 -8.38 -7.15 4.67
C GLN A 67 -9.04 -6.12 5.59
N PRO A 68 -10.37 -5.90 5.54
CA PRO A 68 -11.03 -4.92 6.39
C PRO A 68 -10.88 -5.28 7.87
N VAL A 69 -10.66 -4.28 8.70
CA VAL A 69 -10.58 -4.44 10.16
C VAL A 69 -11.91 -4.03 10.79
N GLU A 70 -12.61 -5.01 11.35
CA GLU A 70 -13.88 -4.82 12.05
C GLU A 70 -14.91 -4.04 11.21
N SER A 71 -15.56 -3.03 11.82
CA SER A 71 -16.53 -2.14 11.18
C SER A 71 -15.98 -0.73 10.93
N THR A 72 -14.65 -0.56 11.06
CA THR A 72 -14.01 0.74 10.88
C THR A 72 -13.79 0.99 9.39
N LEU A 73 -14.55 1.93 8.82
CA LEU A 73 -14.47 2.27 7.41
C LEU A 73 -13.07 2.80 7.06
N GLY A 74 -12.47 2.25 6.00
CA GLY A 74 -11.16 2.66 5.52
C GLY A 74 -9.99 2.03 6.28
N ARG A 75 -10.23 1.20 7.30
CA ARG A 75 -9.18 0.52 8.04
C ARG A 75 -8.93 -0.89 7.52
N TYR A 76 -7.67 -1.20 7.26
CA TYR A 76 -7.26 -2.47 6.67
C TYR A 76 -6.00 -3.04 7.30
N MET A 77 -5.93 -4.36 7.31
CA MET A 77 -4.70 -5.14 7.40
C MET A 77 -4.22 -5.42 5.97
N LEU A 78 -2.94 -5.20 5.68
CA LEU A 78 -2.39 -5.36 4.33
C LEU A 78 -1.54 -6.62 4.23
N ARG A 79 -1.86 -7.50 3.27
CA ARG A 79 -1.09 -8.72 2.98
C ARG A 79 -0.38 -8.62 1.65
N TYR A 80 0.84 -9.14 1.58
CA TYR A 80 1.68 -9.10 0.39
C TYR A 80 1.72 -10.47 -0.28
N SER A 81 1.51 -10.53 -1.59
CA SER A 81 1.40 -11.81 -2.31
C SER A 81 2.71 -12.59 -2.48
N GLN A 82 3.86 -11.96 -2.20
CA GLN A 82 5.15 -12.68 -2.18
C GLN A 82 5.46 -13.27 -0.80
N THR A 83 4.67 -12.93 0.22
CA THR A 83 4.71 -13.62 1.53
C THR A 83 3.56 -14.62 1.61
N GLY A 84 3.49 -15.37 2.71
CA GLY A 84 2.26 -16.08 3.06
C GLY A 84 1.21 -15.11 3.63
N ALA A 85 -0.01 -15.63 3.82
CA ALA A 85 -1.10 -14.91 4.50
C ALA A 85 -0.86 -14.72 6.00
N ASP A 86 0.17 -15.39 6.53
CA ASP A 86 0.70 -15.29 7.90
C ASP A 86 1.59 -14.06 8.09
N LYS A 87 1.89 -13.29 7.03
CA LYS A 87 2.61 -12.03 7.13
C LYS A 87 1.74 -10.84 6.74
N GLN A 88 1.92 -9.73 7.44
CA GLN A 88 1.21 -8.48 7.18
C GLN A 88 2.12 -7.27 7.24
N LEU A 89 1.70 -6.20 6.56
CA LEU A 89 2.36 -4.90 6.60
C LEU A 89 2.23 -4.30 8.00
N ALA A 90 3.36 -4.00 8.61
CA ALA A 90 3.44 -3.33 9.90
C ALA A 90 4.36 -2.10 9.81
N VAL A 91 4.45 -1.33 10.89
CA VAL A 91 5.54 -0.35 11.09
C VAL A 91 6.57 -0.91 12.06
N CYS A 92 7.85 -0.79 11.68
CA CYS A 92 9.00 -1.22 12.47
C CYS A 92 9.97 -0.05 12.67
N LEU A 93 10.72 -0.11 13.78
CA LEU A 93 11.86 0.77 13.98
C LEU A 93 13.10 0.19 13.28
N SER A 94 13.65 0.95 12.35
CA SER A 94 14.90 0.68 11.64
C SER A 94 16.09 1.11 12.50
N SER A 95 16.97 0.18 12.85
CA SER A 95 18.17 0.46 13.66
C SER A 95 19.37 0.95 12.83
N ASP A 96 19.32 0.76 11.52
CA ASP A 96 20.32 1.16 10.52
C ASP A 96 20.27 2.65 10.17
N VAL A 97 19.21 3.36 10.58
CA VAL A 97 19.00 4.78 10.29
C VAL A 97 19.30 5.61 11.53
N ALA A 98 20.21 6.58 11.41
CA ALA A 98 20.56 7.48 12.51
C ALA A 98 19.53 8.61 12.69
N ASP A 99 18.88 9.02 11.60
CA ASP A 99 17.91 10.10 11.57
C ASP A 99 16.55 9.67 12.16
N GLY A 100 16.10 10.38 13.19
CA GLY A 100 14.88 10.05 13.92
C GLY A 100 13.62 9.99 13.06
N ASP A 101 13.52 10.87 12.06
CA ASP A 101 12.30 11.04 11.27
C ASP A 101 12.14 9.96 10.21
N THR A 102 13.23 9.33 9.79
CA THR A 102 13.24 8.26 8.77
C THR A 102 13.48 6.87 9.35
N ARG A 103 13.59 6.76 10.69
CA ARG A 103 13.78 5.49 11.40
C ARG A 103 12.56 4.59 11.40
N THR A 104 11.36 5.12 11.34
CA THR A 104 10.16 4.28 11.30
C THR A 104 9.88 3.89 9.86
N ARG A 105 9.89 2.59 9.57
CA ARG A 105 9.73 2.03 8.22
C ARG A 105 8.64 0.97 8.18
N PRO A 106 7.94 0.83 7.04
CA PRO A 106 7.08 -0.32 6.85
C PRO A 106 7.90 -1.60 6.77
N CYS A 107 7.38 -2.66 7.35
CA CYS A 107 8.00 -3.99 7.40
C CYS A 107 6.92 -5.07 7.27
N LEU A 108 7.34 -6.33 7.11
CA LEU A 108 6.43 -7.48 7.04
C LEU A 108 6.64 -8.35 8.29
N LEU A 109 5.63 -8.41 9.15
CA LEU A 109 5.67 -9.17 10.42
C LEU A 109 4.67 -10.32 10.41
N ASP A 110 4.82 -11.25 11.35
CA ASP A 110 3.78 -12.24 11.63
C ASP A 110 2.45 -11.56 11.93
N ALA A 111 1.41 -12.08 11.30
CA ALA A 111 0.09 -11.52 11.32
C ALA A 111 -0.49 -11.53 12.74
N SER A 112 -0.82 -10.34 13.25
CA SER A 112 -1.53 -10.10 14.51
C SER A 112 -2.65 -9.08 14.26
N ASN A 113 -3.35 -8.69 15.33
CA ASN A 113 -4.33 -7.60 15.28
C ASN A 113 -3.77 -6.30 15.91
N ASP A 114 -2.45 -6.19 16.06
CA ASP A 114 -1.81 -5.00 16.65
C ASP A 114 -2.06 -3.76 15.80
N GLU A 115 -2.20 -2.61 16.47
CA GLU A 115 -2.35 -1.31 15.79
C GLU A 115 -1.19 -0.97 14.85
N THR A 116 -0.01 -1.55 15.09
CA THR A 116 1.15 -1.40 14.20
C THR A 116 0.93 -2.06 12.84
N GLN A 117 -0.01 -3.02 12.73
CA GLN A 117 -0.37 -3.74 11.50
C GLN A 117 -1.67 -3.23 10.87
N GLN A 118 -2.35 -2.30 11.52
CA GLN A 118 -3.58 -1.71 11.02
C GLN A 118 -3.28 -0.38 10.31
N TRP A 119 -3.93 -0.17 9.17
CA TRP A 119 -3.71 0.98 8.31
C TRP A 119 -5.02 1.65 7.95
N ASP A 120 -5.14 2.92 8.28
CA ASP A 120 -6.20 3.78 7.77
C ASP A 120 -5.80 4.25 6.36
N VAL A 121 -6.56 3.80 5.37
CA VAL A 121 -6.42 4.14 3.96
C VAL A 121 -7.45 5.20 3.61
N ALA A 122 -6.97 6.38 3.26
CA ALA A 122 -7.80 7.54 3.04
C ALA A 122 -7.65 8.08 1.62
N GLU A 123 -8.73 8.56 1.03
CA GLU A 123 -8.71 9.24 -0.26
C GLU A 123 -8.20 10.68 -0.14
N TRP A 124 -7.37 11.02 -1.12
CA TRP A 124 -6.81 12.34 -1.31
C TRP A 124 -7.63 13.12 -2.34
N LYS A 125 -8.41 14.08 -1.85
CA LYS A 125 -9.20 15.04 -2.67
C LYS A 125 -10.08 14.36 -3.74
N SER A 126 -10.56 13.14 -3.47
CA SER A 126 -11.47 12.35 -4.33
C SER A 126 -10.93 12.00 -5.73
N ASN A 127 -9.61 11.89 -5.89
CA ASN A 127 -8.95 11.66 -7.19
C ASN A 127 -8.43 10.22 -7.40
N ASN A 128 -8.95 9.21 -6.67
CA ASN A 128 -8.37 7.85 -6.62
C ASN A 128 -6.87 7.85 -6.27
N ILE A 129 -6.47 8.86 -5.51
CA ILE A 129 -5.16 8.98 -4.90
C ILE A 129 -5.39 8.72 -3.42
N TYR A 130 -4.48 8.02 -2.76
CA TYR A 130 -4.65 7.54 -1.41
C TYR A 130 -3.51 7.98 -0.51
N ARG A 131 -3.79 8.01 0.79
CA ARG A 131 -2.81 8.13 1.86
C ARG A 131 -2.93 6.91 2.75
N PHE A 132 -1.78 6.46 3.24
CA PHE A 132 -1.67 5.34 4.17
C PHE A 132 -1.19 5.89 5.50
N ILE A 133 -2.01 5.68 6.52
CA ILE A 133 -1.80 6.16 7.88
C ILE A 133 -1.77 4.94 8.77
N ASN A 134 -0.68 4.73 9.51
CA ASN A 134 -0.61 3.61 10.44
C ASN A 134 -1.38 3.95 11.71
N VAL A 135 -2.22 3.03 12.20
CA VAL A 135 -3.10 3.28 13.35
C VAL A 135 -2.29 3.57 14.62
N HIS A 136 -1.21 2.82 14.87
CA HIS A 136 -0.36 3.02 16.05
C HIS A 136 0.28 4.42 16.10
N ASN A 137 0.71 4.94 14.94
CA ASN A 137 1.30 6.28 14.85
C ASN A 137 0.24 7.39 14.73
N GLY A 138 -1.00 7.03 14.41
CA GLY A 138 -2.10 7.94 14.09
C GLY A 138 -1.79 8.82 12.87
N THR A 139 -2.48 9.94 12.76
CA THR A 139 -2.33 10.91 11.65
C THR A 139 -1.04 11.72 11.69
N LYS A 140 -0.11 11.39 12.60
CA LYS A 140 1.17 12.09 12.71
C LYS A 140 2.14 11.66 11.63
N PHE A 141 2.01 10.44 11.11
CA PHE A 141 2.95 9.89 10.15
C PHE A 141 2.25 9.23 8.98
N HIS A 142 2.78 9.47 7.79
CA HIS A 142 2.24 9.00 6.53
C HIS A 142 3.27 8.16 5.80
N LEU A 143 2.80 7.15 5.08
CA LEU A 143 3.69 6.36 4.23
C LEU A 143 4.25 7.23 3.11
N ASP A 144 5.57 7.31 3.02
CA ASP A 144 6.33 8.16 2.10
C ASP A 144 7.50 7.37 1.48
N CYS A 145 8.06 7.88 0.38
CA CYS A 145 9.12 7.24 -0.37
C CYS A 145 10.35 8.15 -0.48
N ILE A 146 11.51 7.67 -0.02
CA ILE A 146 12.77 8.35 -0.30
C ILE A 146 13.07 8.22 -1.81
N PRO A 147 13.45 9.29 -2.53
CA PRO A 147 13.87 9.17 -3.92
C PRO A 147 14.94 8.10 -4.12
N ASN A 148 14.63 7.05 -4.90
CA ASN A 148 15.49 5.88 -5.13
C ASN A 148 15.87 5.11 -3.86
N GLY A 149 15.14 5.32 -2.76
CA GLY A 149 15.39 4.73 -1.46
C GLY A 149 14.22 3.89 -0.97
N PRO A 150 14.25 3.49 0.31
CA PRO A 150 13.17 2.74 0.92
C PRO A 150 11.96 3.63 1.21
N VAL A 151 10.83 2.97 1.40
CA VAL A 151 9.62 3.57 1.97
C VAL A 151 9.84 3.77 3.48
N PHE A 152 9.28 4.85 4.01
CA PHE A 152 9.38 5.22 5.43
C PHE A 152 8.08 5.90 5.89
N MET A 153 7.99 6.17 7.19
CA MET A 153 6.88 6.93 7.78
C MET A 153 7.33 8.38 7.99
N SER A 154 6.78 9.32 7.23
CA SER A 154 7.13 10.74 7.28
C SER A 154 6.13 11.54 8.12
N PRO A 155 6.59 12.47 9.00
CA PRO A 155 5.71 13.36 9.73
C PRO A 155 5.17 14.54 8.89
N ASP A 156 5.76 14.76 7.72
CA ASP A 156 5.49 15.95 6.91
C ASP A 156 4.20 15.83 6.11
N VAL A 157 3.09 16.14 6.76
CA VAL A 157 1.79 16.24 6.11
C VAL A 157 1.61 17.62 5.50
N ASP A 158 2.03 17.82 4.26
CA ASP A 158 1.81 19.13 3.64
C ASP A 158 1.27 19.09 2.20
N ASP A 159 0.26 19.92 1.98
CA ASP A 159 -0.22 20.30 0.65
C ASP A 159 0.73 21.30 0.00
N THR A 160 1.65 21.88 0.77
CA THR A 160 2.52 22.96 0.36
C THR A 160 3.89 22.85 1.05
N PRO A 161 4.94 22.40 0.34
CA PRO A 161 4.90 21.95 -1.05
C PRO A 161 4.12 20.65 -1.20
N TYR A 162 3.42 20.48 -2.33
CA TYR A 162 2.64 19.28 -2.61
C TYR A 162 3.54 18.05 -2.68
N GLN A 163 3.44 17.16 -1.69
CA GLN A 163 4.31 15.99 -1.57
C GLN A 163 3.76 14.78 -2.36
N THR A 164 4.08 14.68 -3.65
CA THR A 164 3.65 13.57 -4.53
C THR A 164 4.08 12.17 -4.05
N ARG A 165 5.03 12.08 -3.13
CA ARG A 165 5.62 10.82 -2.64
C ARG A 165 4.83 10.17 -1.50
N GLN A 166 3.97 10.95 -0.85
CA GLN A 166 2.98 10.47 0.13
C GLN A 166 1.61 10.17 -0.49
N HIS A 167 1.50 10.37 -1.80
CA HIS A 167 0.28 10.17 -2.56
C HIS A 167 0.39 8.86 -3.33
N TRP A 168 -0.48 7.93 -3.01
CA TRP A 168 -0.40 6.57 -3.51
C TRP A 168 -1.50 6.31 -4.53
N LEU A 169 -1.14 5.67 -5.63
CA LEU A 169 -2.06 5.23 -6.67
C LEU A 169 -2.28 3.73 -6.52
N MET A 170 -3.52 3.29 -6.72
CA MET A 170 -3.88 1.88 -6.64
C MET A 170 -4.67 1.46 -7.87
N THR A 171 -4.43 0.23 -8.33
CA THR A 171 -5.29 -0.42 -9.34
C THR A 171 -5.54 -1.87 -8.96
N SER A 172 -6.77 -2.34 -9.15
CA SER A 172 -7.08 -3.76 -9.09
C SER A 172 -6.32 -4.50 -10.18
N ALA A 173 -5.77 -5.67 -9.86
CA ALA A 173 -5.00 -6.50 -10.77
C ALA A 173 -5.72 -7.82 -11.09
N LEU A 174 -6.05 -8.62 -10.07
CA LEU A 174 -6.75 -9.91 -10.23
C LEU A 174 -7.49 -10.31 -8.95
N SER A 175 -8.36 -11.31 -9.03
CA SER A 175 -9.02 -11.92 -7.86
C SER A 175 -8.05 -12.77 -7.04
N VAL A 176 -8.16 -12.73 -5.71
CA VAL A 176 -7.22 -13.42 -4.82
C VAL A 176 -7.21 -14.93 -5.05
N ASN A 177 -8.38 -15.57 -5.13
CA ASN A 177 -8.58 -16.98 -5.47
C ASN A 177 -7.56 -17.94 -4.83
N ASP A 178 -7.17 -17.64 -3.59
CA ASP A 178 -6.18 -18.39 -2.84
C ASP A 178 -6.75 -18.65 -1.44
N GLU A 179 -6.79 -19.92 -1.05
CA GLU A 179 -7.41 -20.37 0.20
C GLU A 179 -6.70 -19.75 1.42
N ALA A 180 -5.37 -19.62 1.38
CA ALA A 180 -4.62 -19.06 2.50
C ALA A 180 -4.98 -17.58 2.72
N PHE A 181 -5.16 -16.82 1.64
CA PHE A 181 -5.49 -15.39 1.68
C PHE A 181 -6.99 -15.10 1.83
N SER A 182 -7.85 -16.13 1.71
CA SER A 182 -9.30 -15.99 1.83
C SER A 182 -9.80 -16.05 3.28
N THR A 183 -8.92 -16.31 4.25
CA THR A 183 -9.27 -16.35 5.68
C THR A 183 -8.94 -15.03 6.36
N THR A 184 -9.94 -14.46 7.05
CA THR A 184 -9.74 -13.36 8.00
C THR A 184 -9.17 -13.92 9.28
N ILE A 185 -8.04 -13.38 9.77
CA ILE A 185 -7.49 -13.78 11.06
C ILE A 185 -8.45 -13.27 12.13
N SER A 186 -9.20 -14.19 12.73
CA SER A 186 -9.97 -13.93 13.94
C SER A 186 -9.09 -14.26 15.12
N GLU A 187 -9.08 -13.40 16.15
CA GLU A 187 -8.34 -13.62 17.39
C GLU A 187 -8.51 -15.07 17.87
N VAL A 188 -7.41 -15.81 17.93
CA VAL A 188 -7.39 -17.03 18.74
C VAL A 188 -7.33 -16.55 20.18
N SER A 189 -8.46 -16.58 20.89
CA SER A 189 -8.48 -16.37 22.33
C SER A 189 -7.47 -17.32 22.97
N SER A 190 -6.41 -16.75 23.54
CA SER A 190 -5.39 -17.49 24.27
C SER A 190 -6.05 -18.14 25.48
N SER A 191 -6.43 -19.41 25.37
CA SER A 191 -6.91 -20.18 26.51
C SER A 191 -5.72 -20.55 27.37
N THR A 192 -5.49 -19.77 28.42
CA THR A 192 -4.56 -20.09 29.51
C THR A 192 -4.95 -21.43 30.12
N SER A 193 -4.24 -22.51 29.78
CA SER A 193 -4.35 -23.77 30.49
C SER A 193 -3.57 -23.64 31.80
N SER A 194 -4.28 -23.38 32.89
CA SER A 194 -3.75 -23.52 34.24
C SER A 194 -3.32 -24.97 34.48
N GLU A 195 -2.03 -25.18 34.72
CA GLU A 195 -1.49 -26.45 35.22
C GLU A 195 -1.91 -26.62 36.68
N ASP A 196 -3.01 -27.34 36.91
CA ASP A 196 -3.31 -27.95 38.21
C ASP A 196 -2.56 -29.27 38.32
N ASN A 197 -1.61 -29.29 39.25
CA ASN A 197 -0.83 -30.45 39.66
C ASN A 197 -1.57 -31.19 40.78
N PRO A 198 -1.80 -32.51 40.69
CA PRO A 198 -1.91 -33.31 41.90
C PRO A 198 -0.99 -34.52 41.93
N ALA A 199 -0.52 -34.77 43.14
CA ALA A 199 0.43 -35.77 43.56
C ALA A 199 0.06 -37.21 43.17
N SER A 200 1.10 -37.96 42.83
CA SER A 200 1.11 -39.39 42.52
C SER A 200 0.58 -40.24 43.69
N THR A 201 -0.42 -41.09 43.42
CA THR A 201 -0.70 -42.29 44.23
C THR A 201 -1.02 -43.44 43.30
N ALA A 202 -0.29 -44.54 43.48
CA ALA A 202 -0.36 -45.76 42.69
C ALA A 202 -1.64 -46.56 42.97
N GLY A 203 -2.19 -47.21 41.93
CA GLY A 203 -3.27 -48.18 42.07
C GLY A 203 -3.65 -48.80 40.72
N SER A 204 -3.27 -50.06 40.52
CA SER A 204 -3.61 -50.91 39.37
C SER A 204 -5.11 -51.07 39.17
N GLY A 205 -5.58 -51.15 37.92
CA GLY A 205 -6.94 -51.56 37.59
C GLY A 205 -7.23 -51.52 36.09
N SER A 206 -7.79 -52.61 35.58
CA SER A 206 -7.93 -53.01 34.18
C SER A 206 -8.96 -52.24 33.34
N SER A 207 -8.67 -52.14 32.04
CA SER A 207 -9.57 -52.18 30.86
C SER A 207 -11.06 -51.85 31.05
N SER A 208 -11.54 -50.80 30.38
CA SER A 208 -12.73 -50.86 29.55
C SER A 208 -12.84 -49.67 28.59
N SER A 209 -13.60 -49.95 27.53
CA SER A 209 -13.83 -49.27 26.28
C SER A 209 -14.56 -47.91 26.33
N SER A 210 -14.45 -47.20 25.20
CA SER A 210 -15.46 -46.32 24.60
C SER A 210 -15.67 -44.93 25.20
N GLY A 211 -15.35 -43.91 24.39
CA GLY A 211 -15.79 -42.54 24.66
C GLY A 211 -15.18 -41.45 23.78
N ASN A 212 -15.27 -41.56 22.45
CA ASN A 212 -14.97 -40.43 21.56
C ASN A 212 -16.13 -39.40 21.63
N ASN A 213 -16.03 -38.46 22.57
CA ASN A 213 -16.91 -37.29 22.65
C ASN A 213 -16.43 -36.21 21.68
N PHE A 214 -16.82 -36.32 20.40
CA PHE A 214 -16.79 -35.19 19.48
C PHE A 214 -17.98 -34.26 19.80
N SER A 215 -17.68 -33.13 20.44
CA SER A 215 -18.64 -32.05 20.68
C SER A 215 -19.03 -31.42 19.34
N SER A 216 -20.15 -31.91 18.80
CA SER A 216 -20.83 -31.35 17.63
C SER A 216 -21.48 -30.02 18.01
N ARG A 217 -20.77 -28.90 17.86
CA ARG A 217 -21.42 -27.59 17.77
C ARG A 217 -21.98 -27.40 16.37
N LYS A 218 -23.30 -27.54 16.30
CA LYS A 218 -24.13 -27.19 15.15
C LYS A 218 -24.04 -25.68 14.90
N ILE A 219 -23.35 -25.27 13.83
CA ILE A 219 -23.52 -23.92 13.26
C ILE A 219 -24.60 -24.04 12.19
N THR A 220 -25.81 -23.59 12.55
CA THR A 220 -26.94 -23.45 11.64
C THR A 220 -26.83 -22.09 10.97
N GLY A 221 -26.25 -22.04 9.77
CA GLY A 221 -26.20 -20.86 8.91
C GLY A 221 -26.93 -21.14 7.61
N ILE A 222 -28.05 -20.45 7.41
CA ILE A 222 -28.95 -20.60 6.26
C ILE A 222 -28.24 -20.12 4.98
N SER A 223 -27.94 -21.06 4.08
CA SER A 223 -27.52 -20.76 2.71
C SER A 223 -28.76 -20.69 1.81
N VAL A 224 -29.12 -19.49 1.37
CA VAL A 224 -30.15 -19.31 0.33
C VAL A 224 -29.63 -18.31 -0.72
N GLY A 225 -29.38 -18.84 -1.92
CA GLY A 225 -29.76 -18.15 -3.16
C GLY A 225 -28.67 -17.44 -3.97
N VAL A 226 -27.75 -18.17 -4.61
CA VAL A 226 -26.98 -17.63 -5.76
C VAL A 226 -27.02 -18.60 -6.94
N VAL A 227 -28.12 -18.61 -7.69
CA VAL A 227 -28.15 -19.25 -9.03
C VAL A 227 -28.78 -18.35 -10.11
N LEU A 228 -29.44 -17.23 -9.75
CA LEU A 228 -30.04 -16.32 -10.75
C LEU A 228 -29.18 -15.10 -11.13
N GLY A 229 -28.10 -14.82 -10.39
CA GLY A 229 -27.24 -13.64 -10.64
C GLY A 229 -26.32 -13.77 -11.86
N VAL A 230 -25.89 -14.98 -12.20
CA VAL A 230 -24.86 -15.20 -13.25
C VAL A 230 -25.40 -14.91 -14.66
N ILE A 231 -26.68 -15.20 -14.91
CA ILE A 231 -27.30 -14.98 -16.23
C ILE A 231 -27.51 -13.47 -16.49
N ALA A 232 -27.95 -12.71 -15.48
CA ALA A 232 -28.12 -11.26 -15.60
C ALA A 232 -26.78 -10.53 -15.81
N LEU A 233 -25.71 -10.99 -15.17
CA LEU A 233 -24.38 -10.39 -15.27
C LEU A 233 -23.73 -10.67 -16.63
N ALA A 234 -23.91 -11.87 -17.18
CA ALA A 234 -23.43 -12.21 -18.53
C ALA A 234 -24.13 -11.41 -19.63
N ILE A 235 -25.45 -11.21 -19.53
CA ILE A 235 -26.22 -10.40 -20.51
C ILE A 235 -25.81 -8.93 -20.44
N SER A 236 -25.58 -8.40 -19.23
CA SER A 236 -25.17 -7.01 -19.01
C SER A 236 -23.77 -6.72 -19.59
N LEU A 237 -22.82 -7.65 -19.42
CA LEU A 237 -21.48 -7.52 -19.99
C LEU A 237 -21.49 -7.58 -21.53
N ALA A 238 -22.29 -8.47 -22.12
CA ALA A 238 -22.42 -8.58 -23.57
C ALA A 238 -23.01 -7.30 -24.20
N ALA A 239 -24.02 -6.71 -23.57
CA ALA A 239 -24.63 -5.45 -24.03
C ALA A 239 -23.64 -4.27 -23.96
N PHE A 240 -22.83 -4.19 -22.90
CA PHE A 240 -21.83 -3.14 -22.72
C PHE A 240 -20.73 -3.20 -23.79
N PHE A 241 -20.22 -4.39 -24.11
CA PHE A 241 -19.19 -4.55 -25.16
C PHE A 241 -19.72 -4.22 -26.56
N LEU A 242 -20.97 -4.59 -26.87
CA LEU A 242 -21.60 -4.24 -28.15
C LEU A 242 -21.84 -2.72 -28.27
N TRP A 243 -22.25 -2.04 -27.20
CA TRP A 243 -22.42 -0.58 -27.21
C TRP A 243 -21.09 0.16 -27.39
N ARG A 244 -20.04 -0.27 -26.68
CA ARG A 244 -18.68 0.30 -26.82
C ARG A 244 -18.13 0.15 -28.25
N SER A 245 -18.41 -0.98 -28.90
CA SER A 245 -17.96 -1.22 -30.28
C SER A 245 -18.64 -0.31 -31.32
N ARG A 246 -19.89 0.11 -31.08
CA ARG A 246 -20.66 0.97 -31.99
C ARG A 246 -20.29 2.45 -31.85
N SER A 247 -19.98 2.92 -30.64
CA SER A 247 -19.59 4.32 -30.39
C SER A 247 -18.34 4.74 -31.18
N MET A 248 -17.42 3.80 -31.43
CA MET A 248 -16.18 4.06 -32.19
C MET A 248 -16.38 4.21 -33.71
N ARG A 249 -17.52 3.78 -34.27
CA ARG A 249 -17.79 3.91 -35.72
C ARG A 249 -18.37 5.27 -36.09
N ASN A 250 -18.95 6.00 -35.14
CA ASN A 250 -19.59 7.30 -35.38
C ASN A 250 -18.62 8.48 -35.30
N ARG A 251 -17.32 8.26 -35.05
CA ARG A 251 -16.30 9.33 -34.99
C ARG A 251 -15.45 9.49 -36.26
N LYS A 252 -15.73 8.73 -37.33
CA LYS A 252 -15.06 8.87 -38.63
C LYS A 252 -15.98 9.49 -39.67
N SER A 253 -16.39 10.74 -39.46
CA SER A 253 -16.96 11.61 -40.50
C SER A 253 -16.96 13.06 -40.01
N ALA A 254 -15.79 13.72 -40.08
CA ALA A 254 -15.68 15.18 -40.17
C ALA A 254 -14.23 15.58 -40.51
N SER A 255 -13.95 15.73 -41.79
CA SER A 255 -12.96 16.64 -42.39
C SER A 255 -13.41 16.79 -43.86
N PRO A 256 -13.45 17.99 -44.50
CA PRO A 256 -12.30 18.89 -44.61
C PRO A 256 -12.56 20.42 -44.76
N GLY A 257 -11.47 21.21 -44.67
CA GLY A 257 -11.33 22.57 -45.22
C GLY A 257 -11.63 23.70 -44.23
N SER A 258 -10.97 24.88 -44.25
CA SER A 258 -10.19 25.53 -45.31
C SER A 258 -9.28 26.63 -44.74
N THR A 259 -8.23 26.93 -45.52
CA THR A 259 -7.27 28.05 -45.47
C THR A 259 -7.91 29.44 -45.31
N ILE A 260 -7.41 30.29 -44.39
CA ILE A 260 -7.38 31.75 -44.57
C ILE A 260 -6.03 32.31 -44.09
N LYS A 261 -5.57 33.28 -44.89
CA LYS A 261 -4.28 33.98 -44.95
C LYS A 261 -4.48 35.44 -44.50
N GLY A 262 -3.45 36.03 -43.86
CA GLY A 262 -3.33 37.47 -43.53
C GLY A 262 -3.83 37.80 -42.10
N ASP A 263 -3.23 38.70 -41.32
CA ASP A 263 -2.37 39.84 -41.63
C ASP A 263 -1.62 40.31 -40.34
N LYS A 264 -0.64 41.19 -40.55
CA LYS A 264 0.29 41.85 -39.62
C LYS A 264 -0.37 42.49 -38.38
N GLY A 265 0.36 42.44 -37.26
CA GLY A 265 0.12 43.29 -36.09
C GLY A 265 1.31 43.30 -35.14
N ARG A 266 2.16 44.32 -35.28
CA ARG A 266 3.31 44.66 -34.43
C ARG A 266 2.81 45.21 -33.08
N GLY A 267 3.31 44.68 -31.97
CA GLY A 267 3.05 45.22 -30.64
C GLY A 267 4.03 44.64 -29.61
N GLU A 268 5.08 45.40 -29.32
CA GLU A 268 5.98 45.21 -28.19
C GLU A 268 5.20 45.32 -26.86
N GLY A 269 5.46 44.39 -25.95
CA GLY A 269 4.98 44.42 -24.57
C GLY A 269 5.72 43.37 -23.78
N GLY A 270 6.86 43.75 -23.20
CA GLY A 270 7.74 42.87 -22.43
C GLY A 270 7.03 42.28 -21.22
N SER A 271 6.93 40.95 -21.19
CA SER A 271 6.62 40.18 -20.00
C SER A 271 7.86 39.37 -19.64
N VAL A 272 8.46 39.68 -18.50
CA VAL A 272 9.57 38.96 -17.90
C VAL A 272 9.10 37.53 -17.61
N VAL A 273 9.59 36.58 -18.41
CA VAL A 273 9.45 35.14 -18.18
C VAL A 273 10.71 34.67 -17.46
N PRO A 274 10.62 34.00 -16.31
CA PRO A 274 11.79 33.43 -15.65
C PRO A 274 12.40 32.32 -16.51
N PRO A 275 13.73 32.10 -16.47
CA PRO A 275 14.38 31.16 -17.36
C PRO A 275 13.90 29.73 -17.07
N TYR A 276 13.18 29.15 -18.02
CA TYR A 276 12.99 27.72 -18.09
C TYR A 276 14.36 27.07 -18.28
N GLN A 277 14.85 26.39 -17.24
CA GLN A 277 16.00 25.51 -17.35
C GLN A 277 15.63 24.37 -18.30
N HIS A 278 16.23 24.41 -19.47
CA HIS A 278 16.18 23.36 -20.48
C HIS A 278 16.99 22.18 -19.92
N PHE A 279 16.31 21.20 -19.30
CA PHE A 279 16.96 19.95 -18.92
C PHE A 279 17.17 19.12 -20.19
N SER A 280 18.45 18.95 -20.56
CA SER A 280 18.87 18.04 -21.62
C SER A 280 18.72 16.59 -21.13
N PRO A 281 18.24 15.65 -21.95
CA PRO A 281 18.09 14.23 -21.56
C PRO A 281 19.41 13.51 -21.27
N GLU A 282 20.56 14.17 -21.44
CA GLU A 282 21.90 13.57 -21.34
C GLU A 282 22.59 13.80 -19.98
N ASP A 283 21.95 14.52 -19.04
CA ASP A 283 22.51 14.78 -17.69
C ASP A 283 22.06 13.78 -16.61
N VAL A 284 21.37 12.70 -16.98
CA VAL A 284 21.05 11.60 -16.05
C VAL A 284 22.27 10.69 -15.91
N GLY A 285 23.25 11.09 -15.08
CA GLY A 285 24.38 10.21 -14.77
C GLY A 285 25.62 10.83 -14.14
N ARG A 286 25.65 12.13 -13.85
CA ARG A 286 26.83 12.75 -13.23
C ARG A 286 26.44 13.75 -12.14
N PHE A 287 26.29 13.26 -10.91
CA PHE A 287 26.21 14.14 -9.75
C PHE A 287 27.59 14.74 -9.44
N PRO A 288 27.67 16.02 -9.04
CA PRO A 288 28.88 16.59 -8.49
C PRO A 288 29.17 15.95 -7.13
N LYS A 289 30.44 15.58 -6.93
CA LYS A 289 30.99 15.12 -5.65
C LYS A 289 30.69 16.18 -4.59
N CYS A 290 30.01 15.81 -3.50
CA CYS A 290 29.79 16.70 -2.36
C CYS A 290 31.14 17.27 -1.93
N THR A 291 31.28 18.59 -2.07
CA THR A 291 32.44 19.31 -1.57
C THR A 291 32.25 19.44 -0.07
N GLU A 292 33.17 18.88 0.70
CA GLU A 292 33.25 19.07 2.14
C GLU A 292 33.38 20.56 2.45
N LEU A 293 32.32 21.16 2.97
CA LEU A 293 32.41 22.44 3.66
C LEU A 293 32.97 22.16 5.05
N GLY A 294 34.29 22.30 5.18
CA GLY A 294 34.97 22.36 6.46
C GLY A 294 34.47 23.56 7.25
N GLY A 295 33.67 23.29 8.27
CA GLY A 295 33.34 24.22 9.34
C GLY A 295 33.48 23.50 10.67
N ASP A 296 34.38 24.00 11.53
CA ASP A 296 34.64 23.44 12.85
C ASP A 296 33.36 23.42 13.71
N PRO A 297 33.06 22.33 14.44
CA PRO A 297 31.89 22.28 15.30
C PRO A 297 32.11 23.08 16.58
N VAL A 298 31.36 24.17 16.74
CA VAL A 298 31.15 24.83 18.03
C VAL A 298 30.28 23.89 18.88
N GLY A 299 30.90 23.27 19.88
CA GLY A 299 30.26 22.32 20.77
C GLY A 299 29.19 22.96 21.66
N ALA A 300 27.94 22.51 21.50
CA ALA A 300 26.93 22.60 22.54
C ALA A 300 26.92 21.27 23.32
N LYS A 301 27.31 21.36 24.59
CA LYS A 301 27.31 20.25 25.55
C LYS A 301 25.85 19.89 25.88
N LEU A 302 25.37 18.74 25.41
CA LEU A 302 24.10 18.15 25.87
C LEU A 302 24.36 17.32 27.14
N PRO A 303 23.49 17.41 28.17
CA PRO A 303 23.64 16.64 29.40
C PRO A 303 23.34 15.14 29.16
N PRO A 304 24.16 14.22 29.68
CA PRO A 304 23.86 12.79 29.60
C PRO A 304 22.81 12.43 30.66
N ASN A 305 21.87 11.56 30.29
CA ASN A 305 20.81 10.94 31.08
C ASN A 305 19.44 11.65 31.10
N GLN A 306 18.72 11.56 29.97
CA GLN A 306 17.27 11.37 30.02
C GLN A 306 16.91 10.12 29.23
N ARG A 307 16.63 9.02 29.96
CA ARG A 307 15.82 7.92 29.45
C ARG A 307 14.41 8.48 29.26
N TYR A 308 13.96 8.56 28.02
CA TYR A 308 12.53 8.67 27.75
C TYR A 308 11.97 7.25 27.79
N GLU A 309 11.33 6.90 28.90
CA GLU A 309 10.36 5.82 28.91
C GLU A 309 9.09 6.39 28.27
N LEU A 310 8.64 5.79 27.16
CA LEU A 310 7.36 6.11 26.53
C LEU A 310 6.25 5.31 27.23
N PRO A 311 5.08 5.93 27.48
CA PRO A 311 3.90 5.26 28.04
C PRO A 311 3.28 4.23 27.10
#